data_AF-A0A955R6N1-F1
#
_entry.id   AF-A0A955R6N1-F1
#
_cell.length_a   1.000
_cell.length_b   1.000
_cell.length_c   1.000
_cell.angle_alpha   90.00
_cell.angle_beta   90.00
_cell.angle_gamma   90.00
#
_symmetry.space_group_name_H-M   'P 1'
#
loop_
_entity.id
_entity.type
_entity.pdbx_description
1 polymer ?
#
loop_
_entity_poly.entity_id
_entity_poly.type
_entity_poly.pdbx_seq_one_letter_code
_entity_poly.pdbx_strand_id
1 'polypeptide(L)' 'MDVPALSIIGAVVAVSFGAIGPAFAEGRAVAAAMEGIARQPEAAGTLSRTLFVGLAMIE' A
#
# COMPACT_ATOMS: atom_id res chain seq x y z
N MET A 1 0.25 -16.04 31.06
CA MET A 1 0.14 -14.82 30.25
C MET A 1 -1.09 -14.08 30.72
N ASP A 2 -0.96 -12.80 30.98
CA ASP A 2 -2.07 -11.91 31.29
C ASP A 2 -2.76 -11.43 29.99
N VAL A 3 -3.95 -10.85 30.14
CA VAL A 3 -4.77 -10.36 29.01
C VAL A 3 -4.00 -9.33 28.15
N PRO A 4 -3.22 -8.38 28.72
CA PRO A 4 -2.39 -7.47 27.93
C PRO A 4 -1.38 -8.18 27.03
N ALA A 5 -0.64 -9.18 27.55
CA ALA A 5 0.35 -9.90 26.74
C ALA A 5 -0.30 -10.64 25.55
N LEU A 6 -1.47 -11.25 25.75
CA LEU A 6 -2.22 -11.92 24.67
C LEU A 6 -2.69 -10.91 23.60
N SER A 7 -3.15 -9.73 24.02
CA SER A 7 -3.57 -8.66 23.12
C SER A 7 -2.43 -8.17 22.22
N ILE A 8 -1.23 -7.98 22.80
CA ILE A 8 -0.04 -7.56 22.05
C ILE A 8 0.32 -8.59 20.97
N ILE A 9 0.33 -9.88 21.33
CA ILE A 9 0.62 -10.96 20.37
C ILE A 9 -0.42 -11.00 19.26
N GLY A 10 -1.71 -10.86 19.61
CA GLY A 10 -2.80 -10.80 18.63
C GLY A 10 -2.66 -9.62 17.66
N ALA A 11 -2.30 -8.43 18.18
CA ALA A 11 -2.08 -7.24 17.37
C ALA A 11 -0.91 -7.43 16.37
N VAL A 12 0.21 -8.00 16.83
CA VAL A 12 1.37 -8.28 15.96
C VAL A 12 0.97 -9.20 14.81
N VAL A 13 0.24 -10.28 15.09
CA VAL A 13 -0.24 -11.21 14.06
C VAL A 13 -1.19 -10.49 13.10
N ALA A 14 -2.22 -9.81 13.62
CA ALA A 14 -3.21 -9.14 12.79
C ALA A 14 -2.59 -8.11 11.84
N VAL A 15 -1.70 -7.25 12.34
CA VAL A 15 -1.03 -6.21 11.53
C VAL A 15 -0.06 -6.83 10.53
N SER A 16 0.78 -7.79 10.96
CA SER A 16 1.80 -8.38 10.10
C SER A 16 1.20 -9.12 8.91
N PHE A 17 0.14 -9.89 9.13
CA PHE A 17 -0.56 -10.59 8.05
C PHE A 17 -1.46 -9.65 7.24
N GLY A 18 -2.11 -8.68 7.90
CA GLY A 18 -2.98 -7.70 7.25
C GLY A 18 -2.24 -6.81 6.24
N ALA A 19 -0.98 -6.45 6.53
CA ALA A 19 -0.18 -5.56 5.69
C ALA A 19 0.33 -6.21 4.38
N ILE A 20 0.31 -7.55 4.27
CA ILE A 20 0.86 -8.25 3.10
C ILE A 20 0.08 -7.91 1.82
N GLY A 21 -1.26 -7.89 1.91
CA GLY A 21 -2.13 -7.58 0.76
C GLY A 21 -1.90 -6.17 0.20
N PRO A 22 -2.02 -5.11 1.05
CA PRO A 22 -1.69 -3.75 0.69
C PRO A 22 -0.29 -3.63 0.09
N ALA A 23 0.75 -4.15 0.75
CA ALA A 23 2.14 -4.05 0.27
C ALA A 23 2.32 -4.55 -1.17
N PHE A 24 1.70 -5.68 -1.54
CA PHE A 24 1.74 -6.19 -2.91
C PHE A 24 0.88 -5.37 -3.89
N ALA A 25 -0.29 -4.92 -3.47
CA ALA A 25 -1.18 -4.10 -4.30
C ALA A 25 -0.56 -2.74 -4.62
N GLU A 26 -0.03 -2.07 -3.61
CA GLU A 26 0.64 -0.78 -3.71
C GLU A 26 1.89 -0.88 -4.59
N GLY A 27 2.76 -1.86 -4.37
CA GLY A 27 3.96 -2.07 -5.18
C GLY A 27 3.63 -2.25 -6.67
N ARG A 28 2.55 -2.98 -6.99
CA ARG A 28 2.06 -3.13 -8.36
C ARG A 28 1.49 -1.83 -8.94
N ALA A 29 0.71 -1.09 -8.15
CA ALA A 29 0.15 0.18 -8.58
C ALA A 29 1.24 1.21 -8.90
N VAL A 30 2.27 1.30 -8.05
CA VAL A 30 3.45 2.16 -8.26
C VAL A 30 4.19 1.74 -9.52
N ALA A 31 4.46 0.45 -9.72
CA ALA A 31 5.13 -0.03 -10.93
C ALA A 31 4.36 0.33 -12.22
N ALA A 32 3.03 0.16 -12.22
CA ALA A 32 2.17 0.50 -13.35
C ALA A 32 2.15 2.02 -13.61
N ALA A 33 2.11 2.84 -12.56
CA ALA A 33 2.20 4.29 -12.71
C ALA A 33 3.54 4.72 -13.31
N MET A 34 4.66 4.13 -12.84
CA MET A 34 5.99 4.40 -13.38
C MET A 34 6.11 4.01 -14.85
N GLU A 35 5.54 2.88 -15.25
CA GLU A 35 5.51 2.46 -16.66
C GLU A 35 4.69 3.44 -17.52
N GLY A 36 3.53 3.91 -17.01
CA GLY A 36 2.73 4.93 -17.67
C GLY A 36 3.47 6.26 -17.84
N ILE A 37 4.19 6.70 -16.81
CA ILE A 37 5.01 7.92 -16.83
C ILE A 37 6.17 7.78 -17.82
N ALA A 38 6.84 6.63 -17.85
CA ALA A 38 7.93 6.37 -18.78
C ALA A 38 7.47 6.42 -20.25
N ARG A 39 6.24 5.97 -20.54
CA ARG A 39 5.64 6.03 -21.88
C ARG A 39 5.16 7.44 -22.25
N GLN A 40 4.64 8.21 -21.29
CA GLN A 40 4.13 9.55 -21.50
C GLN A 40 4.53 10.49 -20.33
N PRO A 41 5.71 11.13 -20.41
CA PRO A 41 6.23 11.98 -19.34
C PRO A 41 5.32 13.16 -18.97
N GLU A 42 4.57 13.70 -19.93
CA GLU A 42 3.65 14.83 -19.71
C GLU A 42 2.46 14.46 -18.81
N ALA A 43 2.14 13.17 -18.70
CA ALA A 43 1.06 12.66 -17.85
C ALA A 43 1.47 12.48 -16.38
N ALA A 44 2.73 12.74 -16.01
CA ALA A 44 3.28 12.44 -14.69
C ALA A 44 2.50 13.05 -13.53
N GLY A 45 2.04 14.30 -13.66
CA GLY A 45 1.26 14.96 -12.62
C GLY A 45 -0.09 14.30 -12.37
N THR A 46 -0.81 13.95 -13.43
CA THR A 46 -2.13 13.30 -13.34
C THR A 46 -1.99 11.88 -12.81
N LEU A 47 -1.05 11.08 -13.35
CA LEU A 47 -0.82 9.70 -12.89
C LEU A 47 -0.42 9.65 -11.42
N SER A 48 0.49 10.52 -10.97
CA SER A 48 0.91 10.55 -9.56
C SER A 48 -0.24 10.95 -8.63
N ARG A 49 -1.07 11.92 -9.02
CA ARG A 49 -2.24 12.32 -8.21
C ARG A 49 -3.24 11.17 -8.07
N THR A 50 -3.59 10.51 -9.17
CA THR A 50 -4.50 9.36 -9.13
C THR A 50 -3.90 8.19 -8.35
N LEU A 51 -2.61 7.91 -8.52
CA LEU A 51 -1.88 6.90 -7.76
C LEU A 51 -1.99 7.18 -6.26
N PHE A 52 -1.58 8.36 -5.78
CA PHE A 52 -1.59 8.66 -4.35
C PHE A 52 -2.99 8.67 -3.73
N VAL A 53 -4.01 9.13 -4.47
CA VAL A 53 -5.39 9.01 -4.00
C VAL A 53 -5.80 7.53 -3.90
N GLY A 54 -5.41 6.69 -4.85
CA GLY A 54 -5.68 5.26 -4.82
C GLY A 54 -4.97 4.54 -3.67
N LEU A 55 -3.68 4.82 -3.46
CA LEU A 55 -2.89 4.26 -2.34
C LEU A 55 -3.48 4.66 -0.99
N ALA A 56 -3.89 5.93 -0.84
CA ALA A 56 -4.55 6.41 0.38
C ALA A 56 -5.91 5.76 0.68
N MET A 57 -6.53 5.07 -0.28
CA MET A 57 -7.75 4.29 -0.06
C MET A 57 -7.45 2.81 0.23
N ILE A 58 -6.21 2.35 -0.01
CA ILE A 58 -5.76 0.97 0.22
C ILE A 58 -5.16 0.83 1.62
N GLU A 59 -4.38 1.82 2.06
CA GLU A 59 -3.83 1.94 3.43
C GLU A 59 -4.88 2.41 4.45
#